data_AF-A0A949IHU9-F1
#
_entry.id   AF-A0A949IHU9-F1
#
_cell.length_a   1.000
_cell.length_b   1.000
_cell.length_c   1.000
_cell.angle_alpha   90.00
_cell.angle_beta   90.00
_cell.angle_gamma   90.00
#
_symmetry.space_group_name_H-M   'P 1'
#
loop_
_entity.id
_entity.type
_entity.pdbx_description
1 polymer ?
#
loop_
_entity_poly.entity_id
_entity_poly.type
_entity_poly.pdbx_seq_one_letter_code
_entity_poly.pdbx_strand_id
1 'polypeptide(L)'
;MTDPNNPKSQLGKPARWEVALMVGMGSLMVGFSGWLYVSYQQAKVDHEHKMQQIDLWKESMVDTTVRAKRAFQRLEEYDIIALNLRRPEPDAWKNSIKQMSREWNYKLERRCVELLRVLPAGQVRHEVVGLLQSKTKTTFGDDPDAWLHYIIQQRQHDPDPSFCNFKALLYRSICPKFVEFFPEDDLAQVNLSEVLWDGVTTHLVDLGQCVFANQSSCDLKATDLVFGVLSGPRPHAYPEKIARNLTFFTDHSAETGSLAHYDAKENKMMVFEDNPAKRPLSFAVSGFRYHGNILLVDEQTKSLWLATSGLAIVGPMARSKAKLKSLPVESTTWQLWKAAHPDGLVMTSVQNSQFDE
;
A
#
# COMPACT_ATOMS: atom_id res chain seq x y z
N MET A 1 14.45 -81.26 -42.69
CA MET A 1 15.27 -80.04 -42.86
C MET A 1 14.33 -78.86 -42.78
N THR A 2 14.32 -78.15 -41.66
CA THR A 2 13.58 -76.89 -41.47
C THR A 2 14.57 -75.90 -40.89
N ASP A 3 14.69 -74.72 -41.50
CA ASP A 3 15.14 -73.54 -40.75
C ASP A 3 13.88 -72.76 -40.33
N PRO A 4 13.48 -72.79 -39.05
CA PRO A 4 12.32 -72.09 -38.53
C PRO A 4 12.61 -70.62 -38.17
N ASN A 5 13.79 -70.07 -38.49
CA ASN A 5 14.25 -68.76 -37.99
C ASN A 5 14.45 -67.66 -39.05
N ASN A 6 13.59 -67.55 -40.06
CA ASN A 6 13.57 -66.35 -40.92
C ASN A 6 12.42 -65.39 -40.53
N PRO A 7 12.69 -64.26 -39.84
CA PRO A 7 11.64 -63.37 -39.32
C PRO A 7 11.09 -62.38 -40.35
N LYS A 8 11.43 -62.50 -41.64
CA LYS A 8 11.10 -61.47 -42.66
C LYS A 8 9.82 -61.71 -43.47
N SER A 9 8.90 -62.54 -43.00
CA SER A 9 7.62 -62.80 -43.70
C SER A 9 6.35 -62.43 -42.91
N GLN A 10 6.43 -61.56 -41.90
CA GLN A 10 5.24 -60.96 -41.26
C GLN A 10 5.46 -59.49 -40.87
N LEU A 11 5.46 -58.58 -41.85
CA LEU A 11 5.14 -57.17 -41.61
C LEU A 11 3.71 -56.95 -42.11
N GLY A 12 2.75 -57.26 -41.24
CA GLY A 12 1.35 -56.92 -41.46
C GLY A 12 1.19 -55.40 -41.57
N LYS A 13 0.22 -54.96 -42.38
CA LYS A 13 -0.22 -53.55 -42.38
C LYS A 13 -0.49 -53.13 -40.94
N PRO A 14 -0.02 -51.95 -40.49
CA PRO A 14 -0.21 -51.54 -39.11
C PRO A 14 -1.70 -51.57 -38.80
N ALA A 15 -2.04 -52.21 -37.68
CA ALA A 15 -3.43 -52.31 -37.28
C ALA A 15 -3.99 -50.90 -37.04
N ARG A 16 -5.29 -50.68 -37.29
CA ARG A 16 -5.93 -49.35 -37.14
C ARG A 16 -5.64 -48.66 -35.80
N TRP A 17 -5.40 -49.44 -34.74
CA TRP A 17 -5.05 -48.92 -33.41
C TRP A 17 -3.60 -48.42 -33.32
N GLU A 18 -2.63 -48.98 -34.07
CA GLU A 18 -1.23 -48.53 -34.10
C GLU A 18 -1.10 -47.16 -34.77
N VAL A 19 -1.85 -46.93 -35.86
CA VAL A 19 -1.93 -45.62 -36.53
C VAL A 19 -2.62 -44.60 -35.62
N ALA A 20 -3.67 -44.99 -34.90
CA ALA A 20 -4.32 -44.12 -33.90
C ALA A 20 -3.39 -43.77 -32.74
N LEU A 21 -2.54 -44.71 -32.30
CA LEU A 21 -1.55 -44.48 -31.25
C LEU A 21 -0.45 -43.50 -31.72
N MET A 22 0.04 -43.65 -32.96
CA MET A 22 1.01 -42.71 -33.54
C MET A 22 0.44 -41.30 -33.74
N VAL A 23 -0.81 -41.17 -34.22
CA VAL A 23 -1.49 -39.87 -34.36
C VAL A 23 -1.80 -39.25 -32.99
N GLY A 24 -2.17 -40.07 -32.00
CA GLY A 24 -2.38 -39.64 -30.61
C GLY A 24 -1.09 -39.16 -29.95
N MET A 25 0.03 -39.86 -30.15
CA MET A 25 1.35 -39.45 -29.66
C MET A 25 1.85 -38.17 -30.36
N GLY A 26 1.63 -38.03 -31.66
CA GLY A 26 1.92 -36.78 -32.40
C GLY A 26 1.11 -35.59 -31.88
N SER A 27 -0.18 -35.79 -31.61
CA SER A 27 -1.07 -34.75 -31.06
C SER A 27 -0.70 -34.38 -29.61
N LEU A 28 -0.28 -35.36 -28.79
CA LEU A 28 0.24 -35.13 -27.44
C LEU A 28 1.57 -34.35 -27.46
N MET A 29 2.47 -34.64 -28.40
CA MET A 29 3.73 -33.89 -28.53
C MET A 29 3.52 -32.45 -29.00
N VAL A 30 2.56 -32.20 -29.90
CA VAL A 30 2.18 -30.83 -30.33
C VAL A 30 1.49 -30.06 -29.20
N GLY A 31 0.63 -30.73 -28.42
CA GLY A 31 0.01 -30.13 -27.23
C GLY A 31 1.04 -29.79 -26.14
N PHE A 32 2.01 -30.68 -25.90
CA PHE A 32 3.07 -30.47 -24.93
C PHE A 32 4.06 -29.37 -25.35
N SER A 33 4.42 -29.30 -26.63
CA SER A 33 5.28 -28.22 -27.15
C SER A 33 4.57 -26.86 -27.16
N GLY A 34 3.27 -26.82 -27.47
CA GLY A 34 2.44 -25.61 -27.32
C GLY A 34 2.34 -25.14 -25.88
N TRP A 35 2.12 -26.06 -24.93
CA TRP A 35 2.10 -25.76 -23.50
C TRP A 35 3.45 -25.24 -22.98
N LEU A 36 4.57 -25.85 -23.40
CA LEU A 36 5.91 -25.36 -23.09
C LEU A 36 6.16 -23.96 -23.66
N TYR A 37 5.71 -23.69 -24.89
CA TYR A 37 5.85 -22.39 -25.52
C TYR A 37 5.06 -21.31 -24.78
N VAL A 38 3.78 -21.57 -24.46
CA VAL A 38 2.95 -20.64 -23.67
C VAL A 38 3.52 -20.40 -22.28
N SER A 39 3.96 -21.47 -21.59
CA SER A 39 4.61 -21.37 -20.27
C SER A 39 5.91 -20.57 -20.33
N TYR A 40 6.70 -20.74 -21.40
CA TYR A 40 7.91 -19.96 -21.63
C TYR A 40 7.61 -18.48 -21.91
N GLN A 41 6.59 -18.17 -22.72
CA GLN A 41 6.18 -16.78 -22.95
C GLN A 41 5.68 -16.13 -21.66
N GLN A 42 4.91 -16.83 -20.84
CA GLN A 42 4.46 -16.34 -19.53
C GLN A 42 5.66 -16.06 -18.61
N ALA A 43 6.57 -17.03 -18.45
CA ALA A 43 7.77 -16.86 -17.63
C ALA A 43 8.66 -15.71 -18.12
N LYS A 44 8.72 -15.47 -19.44
CA LYS A 44 9.45 -14.35 -20.03
C LYS A 44 8.79 -13.01 -19.70
N VAL A 45 7.47 -12.89 -19.82
CA VAL A 45 6.71 -11.69 -19.44
C VAL A 45 6.85 -11.42 -17.94
N ASP A 46 6.75 -12.45 -17.11
CA ASP A 46 6.93 -12.34 -15.65
C ASP A 46 8.36 -11.89 -15.31
N HIS A 47 9.36 -12.41 -16.02
CA HIS A 47 10.75 -11.98 -15.86
C HIS A 47 10.96 -10.53 -16.27
N GLU A 48 10.43 -10.10 -17.42
CA GLU A 48 10.50 -8.71 -17.89
C GLU A 48 9.81 -7.76 -16.90
N HIS A 49 8.65 -8.15 -16.36
CA HIS A 49 7.94 -7.39 -15.33
C HIS A 49 8.78 -7.27 -14.04
N LYS A 50 9.37 -8.38 -13.56
CA LYS A 50 10.27 -8.37 -12.40
C LYS A 50 11.50 -7.48 -12.62
N MET A 51 12.10 -7.51 -13.81
CA MET A 51 13.25 -6.67 -14.15
C MET A 51 12.88 -5.19 -14.20
N GLN A 52 11.71 -4.84 -14.75
CA GLN A 52 11.18 -3.48 -14.70
C GLN A 52 10.95 -3.01 -13.26
N GLN A 53 10.38 -3.85 -12.39
CA GLN A 53 10.22 -3.52 -10.97
C GLN A 53 11.56 -3.31 -10.26
N ILE A 54 12.59 -4.11 -10.58
CA ILE A 54 13.94 -3.95 -10.04
C ILE A 54 14.57 -2.63 -10.50
N ASP A 55 14.42 -2.25 -11.77
CA ASP A 55 14.98 -1.00 -12.28
C ASP A 55 14.24 0.22 -11.72
N LEU A 56 12.90 0.18 -11.63
CA LEU A 56 12.10 1.18 -10.91
C LEU A 56 12.50 1.29 -9.43
N TRP A 57 12.82 0.16 -8.79
CA TRP A 57 13.32 0.15 -7.42
C TRP A 57 14.70 0.81 -7.30
N LYS A 58 15.62 0.54 -8.22
CA LYS A 58 16.94 1.20 -8.26
C LYS A 58 16.82 2.71 -8.51
N GLU A 59 15.95 3.14 -9.41
CA GLU A 59 15.69 4.56 -9.66
C GLU A 59 15.10 5.24 -8.41
N SER A 60 14.14 4.59 -7.75
CA SER A 60 13.58 5.08 -6.48
C SER A 60 14.63 5.20 -5.36
N MET A 61 15.68 4.37 -5.37
CA MET A 61 16.80 4.47 -4.42
C MET A 61 17.64 5.74 -4.65
N VAL A 62 17.81 6.16 -5.91
CA VAL A 62 18.51 7.41 -6.25
C VAL A 62 17.69 8.60 -5.76
N ASP A 63 16.38 8.61 -6.05
CA ASP A 63 15.48 9.70 -5.66
C ASP A 63 15.34 9.83 -4.14
N THR A 64 15.15 8.70 -3.44
CA THR A 64 15.14 8.68 -1.96
C THR A 64 16.44 9.21 -1.37
N THR A 65 17.59 8.93 -2.00
CA THR A 65 18.90 9.45 -1.56
C THR A 65 19.02 10.95 -1.78
N VAL A 66 18.59 11.47 -2.94
CA VAL A 66 18.57 12.91 -3.23
C VAL A 66 17.64 13.64 -2.25
N ARG A 67 16.42 13.13 -2.04
CA ARG A 67 15.45 13.69 -1.09
C ARG A 67 16.00 13.67 0.34
N ALA A 68 16.63 12.58 0.76
CA ALA A 68 17.26 12.47 2.08
C ALA A 68 18.40 13.46 2.26
N LYS A 69 19.24 13.65 1.25
CA LYS A 69 20.32 14.65 1.28
C LYS A 69 19.77 16.06 1.45
N ARG A 70 18.71 16.41 0.71
CA ARG A 70 18.03 17.70 0.86
C ARG A 70 17.36 17.86 2.23
N ALA A 71 16.74 16.80 2.75
CA ALA A 71 16.17 16.82 4.11
C ALA A 71 17.25 17.10 5.15
N PHE A 72 18.38 16.40 5.05
CA PHE A 72 19.52 16.53 5.95
C PHE A 72 20.10 17.95 5.94
N GLN A 73 20.22 18.57 4.78
CA GLN A 73 20.72 19.95 4.62
C GLN A 73 19.80 21.01 5.25
N ARG A 74 18.53 20.69 5.52
CA ARG A 74 17.53 21.59 6.09
C ARG A 74 17.18 21.26 7.53
N LEU A 75 17.88 20.32 8.14
CA LEU A 75 17.71 20.04 9.56
C LEU A 75 18.17 21.25 10.37
N GLU A 76 17.38 21.59 11.37
CA GLU A 76 17.79 22.49 12.43
C GLU A 76 18.51 21.69 13.54
N GLU A 77 19.18 22.41 14.45
CA GLU A 77 20.03 21.81 15.48
C GLU A 77 19.26 20.78 16.35
N TYR A 78 18.04 21.12 16.75
CA TYR A 78 17.18 20.23 17.53
C TYR A 78 16.78 18.94 16.78
N ASP A 79 16.74 18.94 15.44
CA ASP A 79 16.43 17.75 14.65
C ASP A 79 17.60 16.78 14.73
N ILE A 80 18.82 17.32 14.60
CA ILE A 80 20.06 16.55 14.66
C ILE A 80 20.21 15.91 16.04
N ILE A 81 20.00 16.69 17.10
CA ILE A 81 20.07 16.20 18.48
C ILE A 81 19.08 15.04 18.69
N ALA A 82 17.83 15.19 18.22
CA ALA A 82 16.81 14.15 18.34
C ALA A 82 17.16 12.90 17.52
N LEU A 83 17.59 13.05 16.26
CA LEU A 83 17.97 11.93 15.39
C LEU A 83 19.19 11.17 15.92
N ASN A 84 20.10 11.85 16.63
CA ASN A 84 21.28 11.22 17.24
C ASN A 84 20.93 10.18 18.32
N LEU A 85 19.74 10.23 18.91
CA LEU A 85 19.27 9.23 19.88
C LEU A 85 19.12 7.82 19.28
N ARG A 86 19.08 7.71 17.94
CA ARG A 86 18.98 6.43 17.23
C ARG A 86 20.29 5.96 16.63
N ARG A 87 21.41 6.65 16.88
CA ARG A 87 22.72 6.20 16.40
C ARG A 87 23.11 4.88 17.07
N PRO A 88 23.77 3.97 16.33
CA PRO A 88 24.23 2.69 16.87
C PRO A 88 25.44 2.83 17.81
N GLU A 89 26.08 4.00 17.82
CA GLU A 89 27.26 4.30 18.64
C GLU A 89 26.92 4.22 20.14
N PRO A 90 27.64 3.39 20.93
CA PRO A 90 27.43 3.32 22.38
C PRO A 90 27.56 4.70 23.02
N ASP A 91 26.64 5.02 23.92
CA ASP A 91 26.63 6.26 24.71
C ASP A 91 26.51 7.59 23.94
N ALA A 92 26.47 7.59 22.60
CA ALA A 92 26.28 8.81 21.81
C ALA A 92 24.99 9.56 22.16
N TRP A 93 23.96 8.83 22.56
CA TRP A 93 22.68 9.36 23.02
C TRP A 93 22.80 10.17 24.32
N LYS A 94 23.78 9.90 25.20
CA LYS A 94 23.92 10.58 26.51
C LYS A 94 24.17 12.07 26.35
N ASN A 95 25.02 12.45 25.39
CA ASN A 95 25.29 13.84 25.07
C ASN A 95 24.04 14.52 24.50
N SER A 96 23.30 13.81 23.65
CA SER A 96 22.04 14.29 23.09
C SER A 96 21.01 14.56 24.20
N ILE A 97 20.78 13.63 25.13
CA ILE A 97 19.87 13.84 26.28
C ILE A 97 20.29 15.05 27.13
N LYS A 98 21.59 15.20 27.43
CA LYS A 98 22.10 16.36 28.18
C LYS A 98 21.84 17.68 27.44
N GLN A 99 22.07 17.69 26.12
CA GLN A 99 21.86 18.87 25.28
C GLN A 99 20.36 19.22 25.20
N MET A 100 19.50 18.24 24.92
CA MET A 100 18.04 18.42 24.90
C MET A 100 17.51 18.97 26.23
N SER A 101 18.08 18.53 27.36
CA SER A 101 17.69 19.08 28.66
C SER A 101 18.06 20.56 28.82
N ARG A 102 19.22 20.98 28.32
CA ARG A 102 19.66 22.38 28.42
C ARG A 102 18.89 23.30 27.47
N GLU A 103 18.65 22.83 26.26
CA GLU A 103 18.05 23.61 25.15
C GLU A 103 16.54 23.38 25.01
N TRP A 104 15.91 22.80 26.03
CA TRP A 104 14.52 22.35 25.98
C TRP A 104 13.56 23.44 25.48
N ASN A 105 12.80 23.11 24.45
CA ASN A 105 11.77 23.94 23.87
C ASN A 105 10.67 23.06 23.27
N TYR A 106 9.61 23.69 22.78
CA TYR A 106 8.45 22.98 22.23
C TYR A 106 8.76 22.14 20.98
N LYS A 107 9.75 22.54 20.19
CA LYS A 107 10.18 21.79 19.00
C LYS A 107 10.86 20.48 19.43
N LEU A 108 11.75 20.52 20.43
CA LEU A 108 12.36 19.32 21.00
C LEU A 108 11.33 18.41 21.67
N GLU A 109 10.40 18.98 22.43
CA GLU A 109 9.28 18.24 23.05
C GLU A 109 8.53 17.39 22.02
N ARG A 110 8.18 18.00 20.89
CA ARG A 110 7.47 17.35 19.78
C ARG A 110 8.28 16.23 19.11
N ARG A 111 9.60 16.39 18.98
CA ARG A 111 10.51 15.35 18.46
C ARG A 111 10.68 14.18 19.42
N CYS A 112 10.75 14.44 20.72
CA CYS A 112 10.76 13.39 21.73
C CYS A 112 9.52 12.49 21.59
N VAL A 113 8.33 13.09 21.48
CA VAL A 113 7.08 12.33 21.34
C VAL A 113 7.05 11.53 20.05
N GLU A 114 7.51 12.10 18.93
CA GLU A 114 7.63 11.37 17.67
C GLU A 114 8.64 10.21 17.76
N LEU A 115 9.78 10.42 18.44
CA LEU A 115 10.79 9.38 18.67
C LEU A 115 10.27 8.22 19.49
N LEU A 116 9.40 8.46 20.47
CA LEU A 116 8.75 7.39 21.24
C LEU A 116 7.88 6.46 20.38
N ARG A 117 7.60 6.80 19.11
CA ARG A 117 6.95 5.84 18.21
C ARG A 117 7.92 4.84 17.59
N VAL A 118 9.21 5.17 17.53
CA VAL A 118 10.20 4.39 16.79
C VAL A 118 11.31 3.82 17.68
N LEU A 119 11.57 4.43 18.84
CA LEU A 119 12.57 3.94 19.78
C LEU A 119 12.15 2.58 20.37
N PRO A 120 13.02 1.55 20.32
CA PRO A 120 12.74 0.29 20.99
C PRO A 120 12.70 0.47 22.50
N ALA A 121 12.10 -0.50 23.20
CA ALA A 121 12.17 -0.56 24.66
C ALA A 121 13.64 -0.63 25.12
N GLY A 122 14.01 0.21 26.08
CA GLY A 122 15.39 0.27 26.59
C GLY A 122 15.73 1.61 27.24
N GLN A 123 17.01 1.77 27.57
CA GLN A 123 17.50 2.92 28.33
C GLN A 123 17.24 4.26 27.62
N VAL A 124 17.49 4.35 26.31
CA VAL A 124 17.28 5.60 25.56
C VAL A 124 15.82 6.05 25.64
N ARG A 125 14.87 5.12 25.45
CA ARG A 125 13.44 5.39 25.56
C ARG A 125 13.05 5.85 26.96
N HIS A 126 13.56 5.17 27.99
CA HIS A 126 13.33 5.54 29.39
C HIS A 126 13.82 6.97 29.69
N GLU A 127 14.99 7.35 29.20
CA GLU A 127 15.56 8.69 29.38
C GLU A 127 14.77 9.77 28.64
N VAL A 128 14.27 9.49 27.43
CA VAL A 128 13.38 10.40 26.68
C VAL A 128 12.06 10.62 27.43
N VAL A 129 11.46 9.56 27.98
CA VAL A 129 10.25 9.65 28.81
C VAL A 129 10.53 10.46 30.07
N GLY A 130 11.61 10.17 30.79
CA GLY A 130 12.00 10.92 31.99
C GLY A 130 12.26 12.41 31.70
N LEU A 131 12.87 12.71 30.55
CA LEU A 131 13.08 14.08 30.09
C LEU A 131 11.74 14.78 29.84
N LEU A 132 10.81 14.17 29.09
CA LEU A 132 9.46 14.70 28.85
C LEU A 132 8.73 14.98 30.18
N GLN A 133 8.75 14.03 31.12
CA GLN A 133 8.11 14.19 32.43
C GLN A 133 8.71 15.34 33.24
N SER A 134 10.05 15.39 33.32
CA SER A 134 10.74 16.42 34.10
C SER A 134 10.53 17.84 33.56
N LYS A 135 10.48 17.98 32.23
CA LYS A 135 10.40 19.29 31.57
C LYS A 135 8.98 19.81 31.45
N THR A 136 8.00 18.93 31.26
CA THR A 136 6.58 19.31 31.19
C THR A 136 5.89 19.31 32.56
N LYS A 137 6.51 18.69 33.57
CA LYS A 137 5.92 18.46 34.90
C LYS A 137 4.62 17.63 34.83
N THR A 138 4.49 16.79 33.81
CA THR A 138 3.36 15.86 33.65
C THR A 138 3.85 14.41 33.69
N THR A 139 2.94 13.46 33.93
CA THR A 139 3.29 12.05 34.12
C THR A 139 2.40 11.13 33.30
N PHE A 140 2.63 11.11 31.98
CA PHE A 140 1.98 10.14 31.09
C PHE A 140 2.77 8.82 30.97
N GLY A 141 4.01 8.78 31.47
CA GLY A 141 4.87 7.62 31.34
C GLY A 141 5.21 7.33 29.89
N ASP A 142 5.31 6.05 29.53
CA ASP A 142 5.65 5.59 28.19
C ASP A 142 4.42 5.45 27.28
N ASP A 143 3.68 6.55 27.12
CA ASP A 143 2.47 6.63 26.31
C ASP A 143 2.60 7.77 25.27
N PRO A 144 3.09 7.46 24.04
CA PRO A 144 3.27 8.48 23.01
C PRO A 144 1.95 9.13 22.56
N ASP A 145 0.80 8.46 22.71
CA ASP A 145 -0.50 8.99 22.32
C ASP A 145 -1.02 9.99 23.37
N ALA A 146 -0.85 9.71 24.66
CA ALA A 146 -1.17 10.66 25.73
C ALA A 146 -0.28 11.91 25.65
N TRP A 147 1.02 11.74 25.40
CA TRP A 147 1.95 12.85 25.18
C TRP A 147 1.56 13.71 23.98
N LEU A 148 1.19 13.10 22.86
CA LEU A 148 0.75 13.83 21.67
C LEU A 148 -0.53 14.63 21.94
N HIS A 149 -1.53 14.01 22.58
CA HIS A 149 -2.76 14.71 22.96
C HIS A 149 -2.47 15.92 23.85
N TYR A 150 -1.58 15.77 24.83
CA TYR A 150 -1.14 16.88 25.68
C TYR A 150 -0.55 18.03 24.86
N ILE A 151 0.39 17.75 23.95
CA ILE A 151 1.03 18.78 23.11
C ILE A 151 -0.01 19.50 22.24
N ILE A 152 -0.91 18.77 21.60
CA ILE A 152 -1.95 19.33 20.72
C ILE A 152 -2.89 20.25 21.51
N GLN A 153 -3.29 19.84 22.72
CA GLN A 153 -4.17 20.66 23.58
C GLN A 153 -3.49 21.96 24.02
N GLN A 154 -2.20 21.91 24.37
CA GLN A 154 -1.48 23.08 24.88
C GLN A 154 -1.12 24.09 23.80
N ARG A 155 -0.87 23.64 22.57
CA ARG A 155 -0.18 24.44 21.54
C ARG A 155 -0.93 24.44 20.21
N GLN A 156 -2.26 24.44 20.26
CA GLN A 156 -3.13 24.40 19.08
C GLN A 156 -2.52 25.17 17.90
N HIS A 157 -2.12 24.43 16.86
CA HIS A 157 -1.60 24.94 15.60
C HIS A 157 -0.33 25.83 15.66
N ASP A 158 0.74 25.38 16.34
CA ASP A 158 2.08 25.96 16.19
C ASP A 158 2.83 25.36 14.98
N PRO A 159 3.02 26.10 13.87
CA PRO A 159 3.70 25.59 12.69
C PRO A 159 5.19 25.41 12.97
N ASP A 160 5.68 24.17 12.78
CA ASP A 160 7.10 23.84 12.81
C ASP A 160 7.51 23.26 11.45
N PRO A 161 7.89 24.11 10.48
CA PRO A 161 8.27 23.66 9.13
C PRO A 161 9.35 22.56 9.17
N SER A 162 10.39 22.77 9.99
CA SER A 162 11.52 21.84 10.12
C SER A 162 11.12 20.42 10.55
N PHE A 163 9.97 20.27 11.21
CA PHE A 163 9.45 18.97 11.64
C PHE A 163 9.25 18.01 10.46
N CYS A 164 8.95 18.52 9.27
CA CYS A 164 8.79 17.69 8.09
C CYS A 164 10.10 16.96 7.72
N ASN A 165 11.23 17.67 7.69
CA ASN A 165 12.53 17.10 7.35
C ASN A 165 13.02 16.12 8.43
N PHE A 166 12.77 16.43 9.71
CA PHE A 166 12.99 15.49 10.80
C PHE A 166 12.19 14.20 10.61
N LYS A 167 10.89 14.31 10.34
CA LYS A 167 9.99 13.16 10.15
C LYS A 167 10.43 12.31 8.95
N ALA A 168 10.78 12.95 7.84
CA ALA A 168 11.29 12.29 6.64
C ALA A 168 12.51 11.41 6.95
N LEU A 169 13.51 11.94 7.66
CA LEU A 169 14.72 11.20 8.01
C LEU A 169 14.51 10.16 9.13
N LEU A 170 13.65 10.47 10.10
CA LEU A 170 13.29 9.54 11.16
C LEU A 170 12.70 8.26 10.56
N TYR A 171 11.73 8.38 9.66
CA TYR A 171 11.06 7.23 9.06
C TYR A 171 11.87 6.58 7.93
N ARG A 172 12.74 7.32 7.24
CA ARG A 172 13.71 6.74 6.29
C ARG A 172 14.52 5.59 6.90
N SER A 173 14.88 5.71 8.18
CA SER A 173 15.66 4.68 8.88
C SER A 173 14.87 3.38 9.13
N ILE A 174 13.54 3.41 9.02
CA ILE A 174 12.68 2.23 9.04
C ILE A 174 12.54 1.69 7.62
N CYS A 175 12.11 2.56 6.70
CA CYS A 175 11.98 2.24 5.29
C CYS A 175 12.49 3.39 4.42
N PRO A 176 13.47 3.17 3.51
CA PRO A 176 14.07 4.24 2.72
C PRO A 176 13.06 5.10 1.95
N LYS A 177 11.96 4.52 1.45
CA LYS A 177 10.92 5.23 0.69
C LYS A 177 10.09 6.22 1.52
N PHE A 178 10.01 6.06 2.84
CA PHE A 178 9.23 6.98 3.69
C PHE A 178 9.74 8.42 3.66
N VAL A 179 10.98 8.64 3.22
CA VAL A 179 11.53 9.99 3.04
C VAL A 179 10.75 10.79 1.96
N GLU A 180 10.11 10.10 1.01
CA GLU A 180 9.37 10.72 -0.09
C GLU A 180 7.97 11.20 0.34
N PHE A 181 7.40 10.60 1.40
CA PHE A 181 6.03 10.87 1.86
C PHE A 181 5.91 12.20 2.61
N PHE A 182 7.05 12.74 3.03
CA PHE A 182 7.17 14.02 3.72
C PHE A 182 8.02 14.95 2.83
N PRO A 183 7.45 15.56 1.79
CA PRO A 183 8.17 16.46 0.90
C PRO A 183 8.36 17.83 1.58
N GLU A 184 8.83 18.86 0.86
CA GLU A 184 9.24 20.13 1.47
C GLU A 184 8.13 20.81 2.31
N ASP A 185 8.54 21.62 3.29
CA ASP A 185 7.74 22.05 4.44
C ASP A 185 6.46 22.86 4.08
N ASP A 186 6.33 23.34 2.85
CA ASP A 186 5.17 24.09 2.33
C ASP A 186 4.09 23.20 1.66
N LEU A 187 4.29 21.87 1.64
CA LEU A 187 3.40 20.94 0.94
C LEU A 187 2.45 20.18 1.87
N ALA A 188 2.47 20.42 3.19
CA ALA A 188 1.50 19.86 4.12
C ALA A 188 0.33 20.82 4.36
N GLN A 189 -0.91 20.34 4.20
CA GLN A 189 -2.14 21.08 4.53
C GLN A 189 -2.63 20.78 5.96
N VAL A 190 -1.93 19.89 6.67
CA VAL A 190 -2.25 19.44 8.03
C VAL A 190 -1.01 19.52 8.92
N ASN A 191 -1.24 19.47 10.22
CA ASN A 191 -0.17 19.40 11.20
C ASN A 191 0.53 18.03 11.17
N LEU A 192 1.80 17.98 10.75
CA LEU A 192 2.51 16.71 10.52
C LEU A 192 2.78 15.85 11.77
N SER A 193 2.59 16.39 12.99
CA SER A 193 2.62 15.55 14.21
C SER A 193 1.35 14.76 14.43
N GLU A 194 0.28 15.11 13.73
CA GLU A 194 -0.98 14.39 13.78
C GLU A 194 -1.05 13.32 12.67
N VAL A 195 -0.05 13.29 11.79
CA VAL A 195 0.19 12.19 10.84
C VAL A 195 1.03 11.13 11.54
N LEU A 196 0.42 10.03 11.97
CA LEU A 196 1.05 9.02 12.82
C LEU A 196 1.46 7.79 12.02
N TRP A 197 2.63 7.23 12.33
CA TRP A 197 3.06 5.95 11.79
C TRP A 197 2.32 4.79 12.44
N ASP A 198 1.90 3.83 11.63
CA ASP A 198 1.05 2.70 12.03
C ASP A 198 1.84 1.42 12.38
N GLY A 199 3.16 1.54 12.60
CA GLY A 199 4.02 0.41 12.99
C GLY A 199 4.47 -0.49 11.84
N VAL A 200 4.11 -0.18 10.59
CA VAL A 200 4.52 -0.99 9.43
C VAL A 200 5.97 -0.76 9.03
N THR A 201 6.67 -1.84 8.68
CA THR A 201 8.09 -1.82 8.31
C THR A 201 8.34 -1.75 6.80
N THR A 202 7.29 -1.97 5.99
CA THR A 202 7.35 -1.94 4.52
C THR A 202 6.59 -0.73 3.97
N HIS A 203 6.97 -0.32 2.76
CA HIS A 203 6.63 1.00 2.22
C HIS A 203 5.28 1.07 1.51
N LEU A 204 4.81 -0.02 0.91
CA LEU A 204 3.65 -0.05 0.04
C LEU A 204 3.06 -1.46 0.06
N VAL A 205 1.75 -1.55 0.28
CA VAL A 205 0.97 -2.74 -0.07
C VAL A 205 0.21 -2.38 -1.33
N ASP A 206 0.55 -3.05 -2.43
CA ASP A 206 -0.15 -2.87 -3.71
C ASP A 206 -1.62 -3.19 -3.53
N LEU A 207 -2.47 -2.41 -4.19
CA LEU A 207 -3.89 -2.62 -4.15
C LEU A 207 -4.26 -3.77 -5.09
N GLY A 208 -5.10 -4.69 -4.61
CA GLY A 208 -5.56 -5.81 -5.41
C GLY A 208 -6.48 -5.33 -6.54
N GLN A 209 -6.31 -5.89 -7.73
CA GLN A 209 -7.17 -5.61 -8.87
C GLN A 209 -8.41 -6.51 -8.85
N CYS A 210 -9.59 -5.93 -8.92
CA CYS A 210 -10.85 -6.69 -8.88
C CYS A 210 -11.01 -7.64 -10.06
N VAL A 211 -11.49 -8.85 -9.75
CA VAL A 211 -11.92 -9.85 -10.72
C VAL A 211 -13.44 -10.01 -10.63
N PHE A 212 -14.10 -9.79 -11.77
CA PHE A 212 -15.55 -9.81 -11.87
C PHE A 212 -16.08 -11.04 -12.59
N ALA A 213 -17.27 -11.48 -12.18
CA ALA A 213 -18.03 -12.52 -12.85
C ALA A 213 -19.49 -12.13 -13.05
N ASN A 214 -20.21 -12.90 -13.86
CA ASN A 214 -21.65 -12.74 -14.03
C ASN A 214 -22.39 -13.13 -12.73
N GLN A 215 -23.57 -12.56 -12.54
CA GLN A 215 -24.38 -12.82 -11.32
C GLN A 215 -24.85 -14.27 -11.17
N SER A 216 -24.84 -15.04 -12.27
CA SER A 216 -25.22 -16.45 -12.27
C SER A 216 -24.11 -17.37 -11.75
N SER A 217 -22.86 -16.93 -11.72
CA SER A 217 -21.71 -17.71 -11.26
C SER A 217 -21.33 -17.43 -9.80
N CYS A 218 -22.10 -16.61 -9.09
CA CYS A 218 -21.79 -16.19 -7.72
C CYS A 218 -22.71 -16.87 -6.70
N ASP A 219 -22.12 -17.43 -5.65
CA ASP A 219 -22.84 -18.06 -4.53
C ASP A 219 -23.07 -17.06 -3.38
N LEU A 220 -23.98 -16.11 -3.61
CA LEU A 220 -24.40 -15.12 -2.62
C LEU A 220 -25.83 -15.39 -2.16
N LYS A 221 -26.08 -15.30 -0.85
CA LYS A 221 -27.42 -15.40 -0.29
C LYS A 221 -28.23 -14.15 -0.62
N ALA A 222 -29.54 -14.28 -0.74
CA ALA A 222 -30.45 -13.16 -1.02
C ALA A 222 -30.26 -11.97 -0.06
N THR A 223 -29.94 -12.24 1.21
CA THR A 223 -29.75 -11.25 2.27
C THR A 223 -28.30 -10.78 2.42
N ASP A 224 -27.34 -11.32 1.66
CA ASP A 224 -25.95 -10.88 1.75
C ASP A 224 -25.84 -9.41 1.34
N LEU A 225 -25.05 -8.63 2.09
CA LEU A 225 -24.85 -7.22 1.81
C LEU A 225 -23.89 -7.06 0.63
N VAL A 226 -24.26 -6.18 -0.29
CA VAL A 226 -23.41 -5.74 -1.40
C VAL A 226 -23.33 -4.22 -1.42
N PHE A 227 -22.18 -3.72 -1.84
CA PHE A 227 -22.01 -2.33 -2.22
C PHE A 227 -22.10 -2.24 -3.74
N GLY A 228 -23.06 -1.48 -4.24
CA GLY A 228 -23.31 -1.29 -5.66
C GLY A 228 -22.70 0.01 -6.16
N VAL A 229 -22.03 -0.03 -7.31
CA VAL A 229 -21.47 1.14 -7.98
C VAL A 229 -21.99 1.21 -9.41
N LEU A 230 -22.54 2.36 -9.76
CA LEU A 230 -23.01 2.67 -11.11
C LEU A 230 -21.91 3.48 -11.82
N SER A 231 -20.89 2.78 -12.33
CA SER A 231 -19.81 3.38 -13.12
C SER A 231 -19.65 2.63 -14.43
N GLY A 232 -19.59 3.35 -15.55
CA GLY A 232 -19.47 2.75 -16.89
C GLY A 232 -20.74 2.03 -17.38
N PRO A 233 -20.59 1.12 -18.37
CA PRO A 233 -21.73 0.53 -19.07
C PRO A 233 -22.44 -0.60 -18.31
N ARG A 234 -21.80 -1.21 -17.30
CA ARG A 234 -22.40 -2.27 -16.48
C ARG A 234 -22.25 -1.96 -14.99
N PRO A 235 -23.32 -2.04 -14.18
CA PRO A 235 -23.25 -1.90 -12.73
C PRO A 235 -22.34 -2.96 -12.09
N HIS A 236 -21.55 -2.58 -11.09
CA HIS A 236 -20.70 -3.51 -10.33
C HIS A 236 -21.19 -3.65 -8.89
N ALA A 237 -21.27 -4.89 -8.41
CA ALA A 237 -21.49 -5.20 -7.00
C ALA A 237 -20.21 -5.72 -6.34
N TYR A 238 -19.93 -5.20 -5.16
CA TYR A 238 -18.82 -5.60 -4.31
C TYR A 238 -19.40 -6.25 -3.04
N PRO A 239 -19.33 -7.58 -2.91
CA PRO A 239 -19.85 -8.28 -1.74
C PRO A 239 -19.11 -7.82 -0.47
N GLU A 240 -19.85 -7.47 0.57
CA GLU A 240 -19.29 -6.91 1.80
C GLU A 240 -18.23 -7.83 2.43
N LYS A 241 -18.47 -9.15 2.42
CA LYS A 241 -17.53 -10.15 2.95
C LYS A 241 -16.18 -10.13 2.24
N ILE A 242 -16.17 -9.87 0.93
CA ILE A 242 -14.93 -9.80 0.14
C ILE A 242 -14.27 -8.44 0.37
N ALA A 243 -15.04 -7.35 0.27
CA ALA A 243 -14.54 -5.99 0.48
C ALA A 243 -13.90 -5.82 1.88
N ARG A 244 -14.51 -6.41 2.92
CA ARG A 244 -13.99 -6.42 4.30
C ARG A 244 -12.60 -7.01 4.41
N ASN A 245 -12.33 -8.11 3.70
CA ASN A 245 -11.04 -8.79 3.80
C ASN A 245 -9.91 -8.02 3.11
N LEU A 246 -10.24 -7.22 2.09
CA LEU A 246 -9.26 -6.53 1.27
C LEU A 246 -8.95 -5.12 1.77
N THR A 247 -9.94 -4.44 2.36
CA THR A 247 -9.87 -3.03 2.80
C THR A 247 -9.66 -2.02 1.67
N PHE A 248 -8.78 -2.28 0.71
CA PHE A 248 -8.53 -1.45 -0.47
C PHE A 248 -8.37 -2.30 -1.73
N PHE A 249 -8.90 -1.83 -2.85
CA PHE A 249 -8.78 -2.49 -4.14
C PHE A 249 -9.04 -1.51 -5.28
N THR A 250 -8.55 -1.86 -6.47
CA THR A 250 -8.80 -1.12 -7.71
C THR A 250 -9.73 -1.92 -8.62
N ASP A 251 -10.51 -1.20 -9.42
CA ASP A 251 -11.37 -1.78 -10.45
C ASP A 251 -11.15 -1.01 -11.75
N HIS A 252 -10.47 -1.63 -12.71
CA HIS A 252 -10.25 -1.09 -14.06
C HIS A 252 -11.09 -1.82 -15.12
N SER A 253 -12.18 -2.46 -14.73
CA SER A 253 -13.04 -3.22 -15.66
C SER A 253 -14.03 -2.34 -16.44
N ALA A 254 -14.23 -1.09 -16.01
CA ALA A 254 -14.98 -0.06 -16.74
C ALA A 254 -14.05 0.89 -17.51
N GLU A 255 -14.61 1.67 -18.46
CA GLU A 255 -13.85 2.68 -19.24
C GLU A 255 -13.18 3.75 -18.35
N THR A 256 -13.80 4.02 -17.20
CA THR A 256 -13.18 4.75 -16.09
C THR A 256 -12.95 3.75 -14.98
N GLY A 257 -11.71 3.67 -14.50
CA GLY A 257 -11.39 2.81 -13.37
C GLY A 257 -11.96 3.37 -12.07
N SER A 258 -11.71 2.67 -10.98
CA SER A 258 -11.98 3.19 -9.65
C SER A 258 -11.03 2.66 -8.60
N LEU A 259 -10.84 3.46 -7.56
CA LEU A 259 -10.19 3.10 -6.31
C LEU A 259 -11.28 2.94 -5.25
N ALA A 260 -11.33 1.80 -4.59
CA ALA A 260 -12.27 1.52 -3.53
C ALA A 260 -11.56 1.33 -2.18
N HIS A 261 -12.21 1.82 -1.14
CA HIS A 261 -11.84 1.63 0.26
C HIS A 261 -13.08 1.14 1.02
N TYR A 262 -12.91 0.12 1.84
CA TYR A 262 -13.92 -0.36 2.77
C TYR A 262 -13.52 0.00 4.21
N ASP A 263 -14.36 0.78 4.89
CA ASP A 263 -14.19 1.11 6.30
C ASP A 263 -15.00 0.14 7.16
N ALA A 264 -14.29 -0.76 7.85
CA ALA A 264 -14.88 -1.76 8.74
C ALA A 264 -15.57 -1.17 9.97
N LYS A 265 -15.22 0.05 10.41
CA LYS A 265 -15.84 0.70 11.58
C LYS A 265 -17.26 1.14 11.26
N GLU A 266 -17.43 1.75 10.09
CA GLU A 266 -18.69 2.32 9.64
C GLU A 266 -19.51 1.36 8.76
N ASN A 267 -18.92 0.22 8.36
CA ASN A 267 -19.48 -0.71 7.37
C ASN A 267 -19.89 0.02 6.07
N LYS A 268 -18.98 0.85 5.57
CA LYS A 268 -19.18 1.69 4.38
C LYS A 268 -18.08 1.47 3.36
N MET A 269 -18.43 1.57 2.09
CA MET A 269 -17.47 1.59 1.00
C MET A 269 -17.43 2.99 0.38
N MET A 270 -16.21 3.48 0.17
CA MET A 270 -15.91 4.72 -0.54
C MET A 270 -15.27 4.35 -1.86
N VAL A 271 -15.76 4.92 -2.94
CA VAL A 271 -15.25 4.65 -4.30
C VAL A 271 -14.94 5.97 -4.96
N PHE A 272 -13.78 6.03 -5.62
CA PHE A 272 -13.29 7.20 -6.31
C PHE A 272 -13.03 6.87 -7.77
N GLU A 273 -13.40 7.79 -8.68
CA GLU A 273 -13.12 7.64 -10.11
C GLU A 273 -11.61 7.67 -10.37
N ASP A 274 -11.11 6.65 -11.06
CA ASP A 274 -9.79 6.62 -11.68
C ASP A 274 -9.95 6.95 -13.17
N ASN A 275 -9.30 8.02 -13.63
CA ASN A 275 -9.35 8.45 -15.01
C ASN A 275 -8.00 8.18 -15.71
N PRO A 276 -7.79 6.95 -16.23
CA PRO A 276 -6.51 6.56 -16.82
C PRO A 276 -6.15 7.39 -18.06
N ALA A 277 -7.12 7.95 -18.79
CA ALA A 277 -6.88 8.80 -19.95
C ALA A 277 -6.25 10.16 -19.59
N LYS A 278 -6.43 10.64 -18.35
CA LYS A 278 -5.77 11.86 -17.85
C LYS A 278 -4.54 11.53 -17.03
N ARG A 279 -4.71 10.67 -16.03
CA ARG A 279 -3.66 10.23 -15.10
C ARG A 279 -4.21 9.01 -14.34
N PRO A 280 -3.72 7.80 -14.60
CA PRO A 280 -4.13 6.64 -13.83
C PRO A 280 -3.74 6.83 -12.37
N LEU A 281 -4.66 6.49 -11.47
CA LEU A 281 -4.41 6.52 -10.03
C LEU A 281 -3.51 5.34 -9.66
N SER A 282 -2.28 5.62 -9.23
CA SER A 282 -1.34 4.65 -8.67
C SER A 282 -1.26 4.88 -7.18
N PHE A 283 -2.06 4.14 -6.41
CA PHE A 283 -2.10 4.27 -4.95
C PHE A 283 -1.61 3.00 -4.28
N ALA A 284 -1.04 3.18 -3.09
CA ALA A 284 -0.77 2.11 -2.15
C ALA A 284 -1.04 2.57 -0.71
N VAL A 285 -1.13 1.62 0.21
CA VAL A 285 -1.24 1.95 1.64
C VAL A 285 0.10 2.49 2.15
N SER A 286 0.09 3.71 2.73
CA SER A 286 1.34 4.41 3.10
C SER A 286 1.95 3.96 4.44
N GLY A 287 1.18 3.30 5.30
CA GLY A 287 1.62 3.03 6.68
C GLY A 287 1.48 4.20 7.64
N PHE A 288 0.81 5.28 7.24
CA PHE A 288 0.51 6.43 8.07
C PHE A 288 -1.00 6.66 8.20
N ARG A 289 -1.38 7.30 9.31
CA ARG A 289 -2.77 7.68 9.62
C ARG A 289 -2.86 9.14 10.00
N TYR A 290 -4.00 9.76 9.71
CA TYR A 290 -4.34 11.09 10.21
C TYR A 290 -5.70 11.03 10.88
N HIS A 291 -5.76 11.38 12.17
CA HIS A 291 -6.98 11.28 12.99
C HIS A 291 -7.66 9.90 12.89
N GLY A 292 -6.85 8.83 12.91
CA GLY A 292 -7.30 7.45 12.80
C GLY A 292 -7.68 6.98 11.38
N ASN A 293 -7.71 7.89 10.39
CA ASN A 293 -7.97 7.56 8.99
C ASN A 293 -6.69 7.13 8.30
N ILE A 294 -6.77 6.08 7.48
CA ILE A 294 -5.64 5.59 6.68
C ILE A 294 -5.26 6.64 5.63
N LEU A 295 -3.95 6.83 5.46
CA LEU A 295 -3.40 7.58 4.35
C LEU A 295 -2.94 6.65 3.23
N LEU A 296 -3.42 6.91 2.03
CA LEU A 296 -2.89 6.32 0.80
C LEU A 296 -1.75 7.20 0.28
N VAL A 297 -0.74 6.58 -0.30
CA VAL A 297 0.31 7.30 -1.02
C VAL A 297 0.07 7.16 -2.52
N ASP A 298 0.06 8.29 -3.22
CA ASP A 298 0.09 8.35 -4.68
C ASP A 298 1.53 8.12 -5.13
N GLU A 299 1.82 6.99 -5.77
CA GLU A 299 3.18 6.62 -6.14
C GLU A 299 3.81 7.54 -7.18
N GLN A 300 3.01 8.25 -7.97
CA GLN A 300 3.50 9.15 -9.01
C GLN A 300 3.83 10.54 -8.45
N THR A 301 3.07 11.06 -7.47
CA THR A 301 3.36 12.39 -6.85
C THR A 301 3.99 12.31 -5.47
N LYS A 302 4.03 11.12 -4.86
CA LYS A 302 4.40 10.88 -3.46
C LYS A 302 3.54 11.66 -2.45
N SER A 303 2.35 12.09 -2.87
CA SER A 303 1.40 12.78 -1.99
C SER A 303 0.65 11.79 -1.11
N LEU A 304 0.31 12.18 0.12
CA LEU A 304 -0.54 11.41 1.02
C LEU A 304 -1.99 11.90 0.96
N TRP A 305 -2.92 10.95 0.88
CA TRP A 305 -4.34 11.17 0.66
C TRP A 305 -5.18 10.48 1.71
N LEU A 306 -6.20 11.16 2.23
CA LEU A 306 -7.18 10.56 3.14
C LEU A 306 -8.02 9.52 2.38
N ALA A 307 -7.91 8.26 2.79
CA ALA A 307 -8.68 7.15 2.22
C ALA A 307 -10.21 7.35 2.32
N THR A 308 -10.67 8.11 3.31
CA THR A 308 -12.11 8.32 3.56
C THR A 308 -12.72 9.44 2.73
N SER A 309 -11.95 10.47 2.39
CA SER A 309 -12.46 11.67 1.70
C SER A 309 -11.88 11.86 0.30
N GLY A 310 -10.82 11.12 -0.04
CA GLY A 310 -10.06 11.31 -1.27
C GLY A 310 -9.33 12.65 -1.32
N LEU A 311 -9.08 13.32 -0.17
CA LEU A 311 -8.40 14.60 -0.11
C LEU A 311 -6.89 14.42 0.06
N ALA A 312 -6.09 15.09 -0.77
CA ALA A 312 -4.64 15.17 -0.59
C ALA A 312 -4.32 16.09 0.59
N ILE A 313 -3.53 15.62 1.56
CA ILE A 313 -3.19 16.37 2.78
C ILE A 313 -1.69 16.62 2.97
N VAL A 314 -0.83 15.84 2.32
CA VAL A 314 0.63 16.06 2.29
C VAL A 314 1.13 15.88 0.86
N GLY A 315 2.01 16.76 0.40
CA GLY A 315 2.69 16.65 -0.89
C GLY A 315 2.15 17.54 -2.00
N PRO A 316 2.71 17.43 -3.21
CA PRO A 316 2.38 18.32 -4.34
C PRO A 316 0.89 18.45 -4.62
N MET A 317 0.13 17.36 -4.46
CA MET A 317 -1.32 17.34 -4.68
C MET A 317 -2.11 18.04 -3.56
N ALA A 318 -1.55 18.10 -2.35
CA ALA A 318 -2.17 18.82 -1.24
C ALA A 318 -2.08 20.35 -1.44
N ARG A 319 -0.99 20.84 -2.07
CA ARG A 319 -0.83 22.27 -2.42
C ARG A 319 -1.93 22.79 -3.34
N SER A 320 -2.36 21.97 -4.30
CA SER A 320 -3.48 22.29 -5.19
C SER A 320 -4.84 21.97 -4.59
N LYS A 321 -4.88 21.53 -3.32
CA LYS A 321 -6.10 21.06 -2.62
C LYS A 321 -6.83 19.98 -3.42
N ALA A 322 -6.06 19.10 -4.06
CA ALA A 322 -6.62 18.08 -4.92
C ALA A 322 -7.52 17.13 -4.13
N LYS A 323 -8.65 16.77 -4.74
CA LYS A 323 -9.62 15.83 -4.20
C LYS A 323 -10.06 14.88 -5.30
N LEU A 324 -10.05 13.58 -5.00
CA LEU A 324 -10.57 12.56 -5.88
C LEU A 324 -12.09 12.73 -6.02
N LYS A 325 -12.61 12.43 -7.21
CA LYS A 325 -14.05 12.49 -7.47
C LYS A 325 -14.70 11.22 -6.93
N SER A 326 -15.54 11.35 -5.91
CA SER A 326 -16.29 10.22 -5.35
C SER A 326 -17.38 9.73 -6.31
N LEU A 327 -17.51 8.41 -6.41
CA LEU A 327 -18.62 7.75 -7.08
C LEU A 327 -19.70 7.37 -6.05
N PRO A 328 -20.99 7.51 -6.38
CA PRO A 328 -22.07 7.06 -5.52
C PRO A 328 -21.99 5.55 -5.27
N VAL A 329 -22.17 5.16 -4.01
CA VAL A 329 -22.22 3.76 -3.59
C VAL A 329 -23.57 3.48 -2.95
N GLU A 330 -24.28 2.49 -3.47
CA GLU A 330 -25.50 1.97 -2.87
C GLU A 330 -25.15 0.83 -1.93
N SER A 331 -25.65 0.86 -0.69
CA SER A 331 -25.57 -0.30 0.21
C SER A 331 -26.92 -0.99 0.23
N THR A 332 -26.97 -2.24 -0.22
CA THR A 332 -28.24 -2.98 -0.36
C THR A 332 -28.02 -4.49 -0.22
N THR A 333 -29.12 -5.24 -0.23
CA THR A 333 -29.07 -6.70 -0.25
C THR A 333 -28.85 -7.22 -1.66
N TRP A 334 -28.21 -8.38 -1.77
CA TRP A 334 -27.96 -9.02 -3.06
C TRP A 334 -29.24 -9.24 -3.88
N GLN A 335 -30.34 -9.64 -3.24
CA GLN A 335 -31.63 -9.83 -3.92
C GLN A 335 -32.13 -8.54 -4.58
N LEU A 336 -32.08 -7.41 -3.86
CA LEU A 336 -32.54 -6.13 -4.37
C LEU A 336 -31.63 -5.63 -5.49
N TRP A 337 -30.31 -5.73 -5.31
CA TRP A 337 -29.35 -5.35 -6.34
C TRP A 337 -29.55 -6.14 -7.63
N LYS A 338 -29.63 -7.46 -7.54
CA LYS A 338 -29.82 -8.36 -8.68
C LYS A 338 -31.13 -8.10 -9.43
N ALA A 339 -32.20 -7.74 -8.70
CA ALA A 339 -33.47 -7.37 -9.31
C ALA A 339 -33.40 -6.02 -10.04
N ALA A 340 -32.69 -5.04 -9.48
CA ALA A 340 -32.54 -3.70 -10.05
C ALA A 340 -31.55 -3.65 -11.23
N HIS A 341 -30.53 -4.51 -11.22
CA HIS A 341 -29.43 -4.51 -12.18
C HIS A 341 -29.15 -5.92 -12.73
N PRO A 342 -30.05 -6.53 -13.52
CA PRO A 342 -29.93 -7.93 -13.94
C PRO A 342 -28.69 -8.25 -14.82
N ASP A 343 -28.10 -7.23 -15.44
CA ASP A 343 -26.92 -7.29 -16.31
C ASP A 343 -25.60 -6.88 -15.62
N GLY A 344 -25.67 -6.53 -14.32
CA GLY A 344 -24.51 -6.13 -13.54
C GLY A 344 -23.50 -7.26 -13.30
N LEU A 345 -22.28 -6.90 -12.92
CA LEU A 345 -21.23 -7.83 -12.54
C LEU A 345 -21.03 -7.87 -11.02
N VAL A 346 -20.40 -8.93 -10.54
CA VAL A 346 -20.09 -9.13 -9.11
C VAL A 346 -18.61 -9.41 -8.94
N MET A 347 -17.98 -8.72 -8.01
CA MET A 347 -16.60 -9.01 -7.59
C MET A 347 -16.54 -10.39 -6.94
N THR A 348 -15.57 -11.21 -7.36
CA THR A 348 -15.37 -12.59 -6.87
C THR A 348 -14.06 -12.76 -6.12
N SER A 349 -13.03 -12.02 -6.53
CA SER A 349 -11.71 -12.00 -5.90
C SER A 349 -10.97 -10.72 -6.30
N VAL A 350 -9.75 -10.57 -5.80
CA VAL A 350 -8.76 -9.67 -6.39
C VAL A 350 -7.54 -10.46 -6.82
N GLN A 351 -6.85 -9.95 -7.84
CA GLN A 351 -5.53 -10.38 -8.23
C GLN A 351 -4.50 -9.47 -7.58
N ASN A 352 -3.59 -10.05 -6.79
CA ASN A 352 -2.51 -9.31 -6.13
C ASN A 352 -1.20 -9.59 -6.86
N SER A 353 -0.54 -8.56 -7.36
CA SER A 353 0.80 -8.64 -8.00
C SER A 353 1.88 -9.26 -7.10
N GLN A 354 1.69 -9.30 -5.77
CA GLN A 354 2.70 -9.72 -4.80
C GLN A 354 2.48 -11.11 -4.16
N PHE A 355 1.32 -11.76 -4.38
CA PHE A 355 0.96 -12.99 -3.65
C PHE A 355 0.59 -14.18 -4.55
N ASP A 356 0.62 -14.02 -5.88
CA ASP A 356 0.49 -15.15 -6.81
C ASP A 356 1.89 -15.70 -7.17
N GLU A 357 2.51 -16.42 -6.23
CA GLU A 357 3.61 -17.38 -6.48
C GLU A 357 3.37 -18.73 -5.80
#